data_AF-A0A101QWM1-F1
#
_entry.id   AF-A0A101QWM1-F1
#
_cell.length_a   1.000
_cell.length_b   1.000
_cell.length_c   1.000
_cell.angle_alpha   90.00
_cell.angle_beta   90.00
_cell.angle_gamma   90.00
#
_symmetry.space_group_name_H-M   'P 1'
#
loop_
_entity.id
_entity.type
_entity.pdbx_description
1 polymer ?
#
loop_
_entity_poly.entity_id
_entity_poly.type
_entity_poly.pdbx_seq_one_letter_code
_entity_poly.pdbx_strand_id
1 'polypeptide(L)'
;MSTTVKEPTTDPTPADAAPARAAHRTAAVLALARVEARELVMQIPVLFFFLLEAGLLVWKCWDEEGMDAFPVLNTVDRDTQSGPLLASIALLICVNVAVQRDRRNGTAQQFGVLPLEPWRRTLAHLLSVVPFALLAALLVAVEYGWSALKPGAVGHGSLGELAVGPLMVLLTGVVGVLLARLLPSSLVPILFAVAVYFLITSLLMTDGAPEGVRRLAPVLDAGGGGGDPVPSDLLGRPASWHALYLAGLCALLACAALLVAGGRTRALKAVTAVALAVTAAGAVGQLPRDTAALEAARKTASTAPERVQSCTTRDGATYCSFPEWNGVRREWAKVVDRVRAAAGAPASDLRLTVRQRIDTSGGLEVDSTLAPSTTPGEVTVGTRWGGNRVGEFAVGVAAVLVAGTEARADALCDGRMVTVMWLALGSDPHPLTTFRNVRLDDEVTGSGVVLAPTDPLSLTAQQTEVLRALLDRPRAEVTARVKAHWRDLTSPRTTTAQTARLLGVPVPKGVETCADDE
;
A
#
# COMPACT_ATOMS: atom_id res chain seq x y z
N MET A 1 69.97 14.57 -65.07
CA MET A 1 68.81 13.66 -65.03
C MET A 1 68.62 13.24 -63.59
N SER A 2 67.68 13.88 -62.88
CA SER A 2 67.25 13.46 -61.54
C SER A 2 65.78 13.11 -61.61
N THR A 3 65.48 11.85 -61.36
CA THR A 3 64.14 11.26 -61.33
C THR A 3 63.46 11.59 -60.00
N THR A 4 62.40 12.39 -60.06
CA THR A 4 61.48 12.62 -58.95
C THR A 4 60.50 11.46 -58.88
N VAL A 5 60.60 10.64 -57.83
CA VAL A 5 59.59 9.62 -57.52
C VAL A 5 58.42 10.33 -56.83
N LYS A 6 57.23 10.23 -57.43
CA LYS A 6 55.98 10.78 -56.90
C LYS A 6 55.24 9.65 -56.18
N GLU A 7 55.26 9.67 -54.85
CA GLU A 7 54.51 8.75 -54.01
C GLU A 7 53.00 9.07 -54.10
N PRO A 8 52.11 8.08 -54.28
CA PRO A 8 50.69 8.32 -54.31
C PRO A 8 50.15 8.41 -52.87
N THR A 9 49.86 9.63 -52.41
CA THR A 9 49.04 9.87 -51.22
C THR A 9 47.63 9.32 -51.49
N THR A 10 47.34 8.17 -50.90
CA THR A 10 45.99 7.64 -50.79
C THR A 10 45.30 8.35 -49.62
N ASP A 11 44.68 9.50 -49.92
CA ASP A 11 43.78 10.15 -48.97
C ASP A 11 42.56 9.23 -48.73
N PRO A 12 42.25 8.87 -47.47
CA PRO A 12 41.07 8.06 -47.19
C PRO A 12 39.81 8.86 -47.55
N THR A 13 38.97 8.24 -48.38
CA THR A 13 37.70 8.78 -48.86
C THR A 13 36.82 9.24 -47.69
N PRO A 14 36.30 10.49 -47.67
CA PRO A 14 35.60 11.07 -46.52
C PRO A 14 34.29 10.38 -46.11
N ALA A 15 33.76 9.44 -46.91
CA ALA A 15 32.51 8.74 -46.66
C ALA A 15 32.61 7.68 -45.54
N ASP A 16 33.76 6.99 -45.38
CA ASP A 16 33.93 5.94 -44.37
C ASP A 16 34.21 6.49 -42.96
N ALA A 17 34.62 7.76 -42.85
CA ALA A 17 34.95 8.39 -41.58
C ALA A 17 33.71 8.88 -40.78
N ALA A 18 32.58 9.11 -41.44
CA ALA A 18 31.34 9.61 -40.82
C ALA A 18 30.68 8.62 -39.85
N PRO A 19 30.42 7.34 -40.22
CA PRO A 19 29.87 6.35 -39.30
C PRO A 19 30.83 6.03 -38.15
N ALA A 20 32.14 5.96 -38.43
CA ALA A 20 33.17 5.76 -37.39
C ALA A 20 33.18 6.91 -36.36
N ARG A 21 33.14 8.17 -36.79
CA ARG A 21 33.06 9.33 -35.86
C ARG A 21 31.77 9.36 -35.03
N ALA A 22 30.64 8.96 -35.61
CA ALA A 22 29.37 8.88 -34.88
C ALA A 22 29.43 7.83 -33.76
N ALA A 23 29.98 6.64 -34.06
CA ALA A 23 30.18 5.56 -33.10
C ALA A 23 31.17 5.94 -31.98
N HIS A 24 32.25 6.65 -32.30
CA HIS A 24 33.20 7.13 -31.29
C HIS A 24 32.57 8.19 -30.36
N ARG A 25 31.68 9.04 -30.89
CA ARG A 25 30.98 10.06 -30.09
C ARG A 25 29.93 9.44 -29.15
N THR A 26 29.21 8.41 -29.58
CA THR A 26 28.26 7.70 -28.70
C THR A 26 29.00 6.92 -27.63
N ALA A 27 30.10 6.24 -27.97
CA ALA A 27 30.96 5.56 -27.02
C ALA A 27 31.50 6.52 -25.94
N ALA A 28 31.94 7.73 -26.33
CA ALA A 28 32.42 8.73 -25.38
C ALA A 28 31.32 9.21 -24.41
N VAL A 29 30.08 9.39 -24.88
CA VAL A 29 28.94 9.74 -24.01
C VAL A 29 28.63 8.62 -23.03
N LEU A 30 28.60 7.36 -23.48
CA LEU A 30 28.34 6.20 -22.62
C LEU A 30 29.47 5.97 -21.61
N ALA A 31 30.72 6.16 -22.02
CA ALA A 31 31.87 6.07 -21.12
C ALA A 31 31.78 7.15 -20.02
N LEU A 32 31.46 8.39 -20.37
CA LEU A 32 31.25 9.46 -19.40
C LEU A 32 30.04 9.16 -18.48
N ALA A 33 28.92 8.69 -19.04
CA ALA A 33 27.75 8.32 -18.25
C ALA A 33 28.07 7.21 -17.23
N ARG A 34 28.87 6.21 -17.63
CA ARG A 34 29.32 5.14 -16.75
C ARG A 34 30.21 5.66 -15.62
N VAL A 35 31.14 6.57 -15.93
CA VAL A 35 32.01 7.19 -14.92
C VAL A 35 31.19 8.02 -13.94
N GLU A 36 30.29 8.88 -14.43
CA GLU A 36 29.45 9.71 -13.55
C GLU A 36 28.48 8.86 -12.72
N ALA A 37 27.93 7.78 -13.28
CA ALA A 37 27.10 6.84 -12.50
C ALA A 37 27.91 6.20 -11.36
N ARG A 38 29.15 5.79 -11.63
CA ARG A 38 30.05 5.23 -10.61
C ARG A 38 30.37 6.25 -9.52
N GLU A 39 30.67 7.49 -9.89
CA GLU A 39 30.92 8.58 -8.94
C GLU A 39 29.69 8.91 -8.09
N LEU A 40 28.50 8.86 -8.67
CA LEU A 40 27.23 9.04 -7.95
C LEU A 40 26.98 7.93 -6.93
N VAL A 41 27.25 6.67 -7.29
CA VAL A 41 27.13 5.54 -6.35
C VAL A 41 28.05 5.72 -5.14
N MET A 42 29.24 6.31 -5.34
CA MET A 42 30.20 6.56 -4.26
C MET A 42 29.86 7.78 -3.39
N GLN A 43 28.83 8.56 -3.74
CA GLN A 43 28.38 9.64 -2.85
C GLN A 43 27.69 9.04 -1.63
N ILE A 44 28.17 9.40 -0.44
CA ILE A 44 27.66 8.89 0.85
C ILE A 44 26.12 8.97 0.92
N PRO A 45 25.44 10.08 0.57
CA PRO A 45 23.98 10.14 0.64
C PRO A 45 23.29 9.14 -0.28
N VAL A 46 23.75 9.01 -1.54
CA VAL A 46 23.14 8.09 -2.51
C VAL A 46 23.30 6.65 -2.03
N LEU A 47 24.52 6.26 -1.66
CA LEU A 47 24.80 4.92 -1.15
C LEU A 47 23.98 4.61 0.09
N PHE A 48 23.97 5.52 1.06
CA PHE A 48 23.26 5.35 2.33
C PHE A 48 21.76 5.13 2.13
N PHE A 49 21.08 5.98 1.35
CA PHE A 49 19.63 5.89 1.20
C PHE A 49 19.19 4.68 0.37
N PHE A 50 19.95 4.27 -0.65
CA PHE A 50 19.64 3.02 -1.37
C PHE A 50 19.91 1.78 -0.51
N LEU A 51 20.96 1.78 0.33
CA LEU A 51 21.20 0.70 1.28
C LEU A 51 20.14 0.67 2.39
N LEU A 52 19.67 1.83 2.84
CA LEU A 52 18.58 1.94 3.80
C LEU A 52 17.29 1.35 3.20
N GLU A 53 16.95 1.71 1.97
CA GLU A 53 15.79 1.16 1.26
C GLU A 53 15.88 -0.37 1.12
N ALA A 54 17.04 -0.88 0.68
CA ALA A 54 17.27 -2.32 0.60
C ALA A 54 17.22 -3.01 1.98
N GLY A 55 17.75 -2.36 3.02
CA GLY A 55 17.71 -2.88 4.39
C GLY A 55 16.30 -2.93 4.97
N LEU A 56 15.50 -1.89 4.73
CA LEU A 56 14.09 -1.85 5.11
C LEU A 56 13.28 -2.90 4.35
N LEU A 57 13.57 -3.13 3.06
CA LEU A 57 12.98 -4.21 2.28
C LEU A 57 13.31 -5.58 2.89
N VAL A 58 14.58 -5.85 3.17
CA VAL A 58 15.00 -7.11 3.80
C VAL A 58 14.32 -7.30 5.16
N TRP A 59 14.19 -6.23 5.95
CA TRP A 59 13.47 -6.25 7.21
C TRP A 59 11.99 -6.62 7.01
N LYS A 60 11.29 -5.95 6.09
CA LYS A 60 9.88 -6.25 5.75
C LYS A 60 9.67 -7.68 5.25
N CYS A 61 10.63 -8.23 4.51
CA CYS A 61 10.57 -9.62 4.04
C CYS A 61 10.79 -10.64 5.16
N TRP A 62 11.34 -10.24 6.31
CA TRP A 62 11.62 -11.14 7.44
C TRP A 62 10.46 -11.22 8.43
N ASP A 63 9.71 -10.13 8.61
CA ASP A 63 8.59 -10.04 9.54
C ASP A 63 7.31 -10.57 8.87
N GLU A 64 7.00 -11.86 9.06
CA GLU A 64 5.91 -12.56 8.37
C GLU A 64 4.86 -13.13 9.32
N GLU A 65 4.27 -12.29 10.15
CA GLU A 65 3.18 -12.70 11.03
C GLU A 65 1.94 -11.81 10.88
N GLY A 66 0.80 -12.35 11.32
CA GLY A 66 -0.44 -11.58 11.40
C GLY A 66 -1.04 -11.20 10.05
N MET A 67 -1.27 -9.90 9.83
CA MET A 67 -1.91 -9.37 8.62
C MET A 67 -0.99 -9.42 7.40
N ASP A 68 0.33 -9.39 7.60
CA ASP A 68 1.30 -9.40 6.50
C ASP A 68 1.34 -10.73 5.75
N ALA A 69 0.73 -11.79 6.30
CA ALA A 69 0.51 -13.06 5.62
C ALA A 69 -0.56 -12.98 4.52
N PHE A 70 -1.40 -11.95 4.53
CA PHE A 70 -2.52 -11.73 3.60
C PHE A 70 -2.44 -10.36 2.92
N PRO A 71 -1.36 -10.08 2.16
CA PRO A 71 -1.18 -8.78 1.53
C PRO A 71 -2.24 -8.56 0.45
N VAL A 72 -2.80 -7.35 0.42
CA VAL A 72 -3.72 -6.90 -0.63
C VAL A 72 -2.92 -6.19 -1.72
N LEU A 73 -2.79 -6.82 -2.90
CA LEU A 73 -1.74 -6.48 -3.87
C LEU A 73 -1.89 -5.11 -4.53
N ASN A 74 -3.11 -4.58 -4.64
CA ASN A 74 -3.37 -3.20 -5.09
C ASN A 74 -3.17 -2.14 -3.98
N THR A 75 -2.89 -2.56 -2.74
CA THR A 75 -2.38 -1.68 -1.69
C THR A 75 -0.85 -1.72 -1.69
N VAL A 76 -0.27 -2.93 -1.80
CA VAL A 76 1.18 -3.12 -1.85
C VAL A 76 1.81 -2.32 -2.99
N ASP A 77 1.27 -2.40 -4.22
CA ASP A 77 1.82 -1.66 -5.36
C ASP A 77 1.84 -0.14 -5.16
N ARG A 78 0.84 0.43 -4.48
CA ARG A 78 0.75 1.84 -4.11
C ARG A 78 1.72 2.22 -3.01
N ASP A 79 1.91 1.33 -2.03
CA ASP A 79 2.84 1.58 -0.92
C ASP A 79 4.30 1.66 -1.40
N THR A 80 4.64 0.91 -2.47
CA THR A 80 6.00 0.97 -3.08
C THR A 80 6.38 2.35 -3.63
N GLN A 81 5.43 3.28 -3.81
CA GLN A 81 5.71 4.62 -4.34
C GLN A 81 6.47 5.51 -3.34
N SER A 82 6.32 5.24 -2.05
CA SER A 82 6.90 6.04 -0.97
C SER A 82 8.35 5.67 -0.66
N GLY A 83 8.73 4.40 -0.85
CA GLY A 83 10.05 3.87 -0.51
C GLY A 83 11.21 4.66 -1.13
N PRO A 84 11.24 4.87 -2.46
CA PRO A 84 12.36 5.52 -3.14
C PRO A 84 12.48 7.04 -2.89
N LEU A 85 11.60 7.68 -2.11
CA LEU A 85 11.55 9.15 -2.01
C LEU A 85 12.81 9.76 -1.38
N LEU A 86 13.35 9.14 -0.32
CA LEU A 86 14.58 9.61 0.31
C LEU A 86 15.78 9.44 -0.63
N ALA A 87 15.87 8.30 -1.32
CA ALA A 87 16.89 8.05 -2.34
C ALA A 87 16.76 9.05 -3.51
N SER A 88 15.54 9.40 -3.92
CA SER A 88 15.24 10.39 -4.96
C SER A 88 15.75 11.79 -4.58
N ILE A 89 15.54 12.23 -3.33
CA ILE A 89 16.05 13.52 -2.83
C ILE A 89 17.59 13.53 -2.81
N ALA A 90 18.21 12.45 -2.33
CA ALA A 90 19.66 12.32 -2.32
C ALA A 90 20.24 12.38 -3.75
N LEU A 91 19.59 11.71 -4.70
CA LEU A 91 19.99 11.69 -6.10
C LEU A 91 19.83 13.07 -6.76
N LEU A 92 18.71 13.79 -6.52
CA LEU A 92 18.49 15.17 -6.97
C LEU A 92 19.68 16.07 -6.58
N ILE A 93 20.08 16.04 -5.31
CA ILE A 93 21.15 16.87 -4.77
C ILE A 93 22.51 16.46 -5.36
N CYS A 94 22.83 15.17 -5.34
CA CYS A 94 24.14 14.67 -5.78
C CYS A 94 24.36 14.85 -7.29
N VAL A 95 23.33 14.62 -8.10
CA VAL A 95 23.38 14.85 -9.56
C VAL A 95 23.57 16.32 -9.86
N ASN A 96 22.85 17.21 -9.16
CA ASN A 96 23.01 18.65 -9.34
C ASN A 96 24.46 19.09 -9.04
N VAL A 97 25.03 18.62 -7.92
CA VAL A 97 26.42 18.90 -7.54
C VAL A 97 27.41 18.34 -8.56
N ALA A 98 27.19 17.14 -9.07
CA ALA A 98 28.05 16.52 -10.10
C ALA A 98 28.04 17.32 -11.40
N VAL A 99 26.87 17.77 -11.86
CA VAL A 99 26.74 18.57 -13.09
C VAL A 99 27.37 19.95 -12.94
N GLN A 100 27.37 20.53 -11.73
CA GLN A 100 28.02 21.82 -11.45
C GLN A 100 29.52 21.70 -11.13
N ARG A 101 30.10 20.48 -11.10
CA ARG A 101 31.49 20.24 -10.69
C ARG A 101 32.50 21.11 -11.45
N ASP A 102 32.31 21.27 -12.76
CA ASP A 102 33.20 22.06 -13.63
C ASP A 102 33.16 23.57 -13.31
N ARG A 103 31.98 24.10 -13.00
CA ARG A 103 31.79 25.51 -12.58
C ARG A 103 32.32 25.74 -11.16
N ARG A 104 32.01 24.84 -10.23
CA ARG A 104 32.42 24.95 -8.82
C ARG A 104 33.93 24.93 -8.64
N ASN A 105 34.63 24.14 -9.44
CA ASN A 105 36.09 24.02 -9.37
C ASN A 105 36.80 25.01 -10.31
N GLY A 106 36.08 25.90 -11.00
CA GLY A 106 36.67 26.85 -11.96
C GLY A 106 37.29 26.20 -13.21
N THR A 107 37.00 24.93 -13.47
CA THR A 107 37.61 24.15 -14.56
C THR A 107 36.84 24.23 -15.87
N ALA A 108 35.74 25.00 -15.93
CA ALA A 108 34.86 25.08 -17.10
C ALA A 108 35.60 25.42 -18.42
N GLN A 109 36.64 26.28 -18.36
CA GLN A 109 37.46 26.63 -19.53
C GLN A 109 38.29 25.43 -20.02
N GLN A 110 38.81 24.61 -19.10
CA GLN A 110 39.59 23.40 -19.42
C GLN A 110 38.69 22.30 -20.00
N PHE A 111 37.43 22.20 -19.57
CA PHE A 111 36.46 21.30 -20.20
C PHE A 111 35.94 21.82 -21.54
N GLY A 112 36.07 23.13 -21.81
CA GLY A 112 35.66 23.76 -23.07
C GLY A 112 36.52 23.36 -24.27
N VAL A 113 37.75 22.92 -24.04
CA VAL A 113 38.67 22.44 -25.09
C VAL A 113 38.51 20.94 -25.39
N LEU A 114 37.73 20.21 -24.59
CA LEU A 114 37.49 18.79 -24.83
C LEU A 114 36.58 18.58 -26.05
N PRO A 115 36.77 17.48 -26.80
CA PRO A 115 36.02 17.20 -28.03
C PRO A 115 34.52 16.92 -27.80
N LEU A 116 34.06 16.83 -26.55
CA LEU A 116 32.65 16.54 -26.23
C LEU A 116 31.84 17.83 -26.04
N GLU A 117 30.92 18.07 -26.97
CA GLU A 117 30.01 19.22 -26.94
C GLU A 117 29.23 19.33 -25.60
N PRO A 118 28.91 20.54 -25.10
CA PRO A 118 28.25 20.72 -23.80
C PRO A 118 26.94 19.93 -23.63
N TRP A 119 26.10 19.86 -24.67
CA TRP A 119 24.85 19.09 -24.62
C TRP A 119 25.09 17.57 -24.53
N ARG A 120 26.20 17.06 -25.08
CA ARG A 120 26.58 15.64 -24.96
C ARG A 120 27.07 15.30 -23.56
N ARG A 121 27.72 16.24 -22.87
CA ARG A 121 28.07 16.10 -21.44
C ARG A 121 26.80 16.06 -20.58
N THR A 122 25.83 16.93 -20.87
CA THR A 122 24.51 16.88 -20.23
C THR A 122 23.79 15.56 -20.49
N LEU A 123 23.83 15.04 -21.74
CA LEU A 123 23.28 13.73 -22.06
C LEU A 123 23.93 12.61 -21.23
N ALA A 124 25.25 12.66 -21.03
CA ALA A 124 25.93 11.69 -20.19
C ALA A 124 25.45 11.72 -18.73
N HIS A 125 25.23 12.91 -18.15
CA HIS A 125 24.66 13.03 -16.80
C HIS A 125 23.19 12.59 -16.71
N LEU A 126 22.40 12.78 -17.78
CA LEU A 126 21.04 12.24 -17.83
C LEU A 126 21.06 10.71 -17.87
N LEU A 127 21.95 10.12 -18.66
CA LEU A 127 22.13 8.67 -18.75
C LEU A 127 22.69 8.06 -17.46
N SER A 128 23.49 8.81 -16.68
CA SER A 128 24.03 8.31 -15.40
C SER A 128 22.96 8.13 -14.31
N VAL A 129 21.76 8.72 -14.47
CA VAL A 129 20.62 8.56 -13.56
C VAL A 129 19.89 7.24 -13.79
N VAL A 130 19.88 6.72 -15.03
CA VAL A 130 19.12 5.53 -15.42
C VAL A 130 19.40 4.30 -14.55
N PRO A 131 20.66 3.95 -14.20
CA PRO A 131 20.93 2.81 -13.33
C PRO A 131 20.25 2.88 -11.95
N PHE A 132 20.05 4.07 -11.40
CA PHE A 132 19.39 4.26 -10.10
C PHE A 132 17.87 4.06 -10.20
N ALA A 133 17.26 4.51 -11.30
CA ALA A 133 15.86 4.22 -11.58
C ALA A 133 15.63 2.71 -11.80
N LEU A 134 16.57 2.03 -12.48
CA LEU A 134 16.53 0.57 -12.65
C LEU A 134 16.73 -0.18 -11.32
N LEU A 135 17.61 0.30 -10.44
CA LEU A 135 17.79 -0.25 -9.10
C LEU A 135 16.50 -0.10 -8.28
N ALA A 136 15.87 1.07 -8.29
CA ALA A 136 14.58 1.27 -7.64
C ALA A 136 13.50 0.35 -8.23
N ALA A 137 13.45 0.18 -9.56
CA ALA A 137 12.53 -0.77 -10.20
C ALA A 137 12.77 -2.21 -9.76
N LEU A 138 14.03 -2.61 -9.57
CA LEU A 138 14.37 -3.92 -9.04
C LEU A 138 13.91 -4.08 -7.58
N LEU A 139 14.16 -3.09 -6.72
CA LEU A 139 13.73 -3.13 -5.31
C LEU A 139 12.19 -3.22 -5.21
N VAL A 140 11.47 -2.40 -5.97
CA VAL A 140 10.01 -2.43 -6.07
C VAL A 140 9.51 -3.79 -6.59
N ALA A 141 10.14 -4.34 -7.62
CA ALA A 141 9.78 -5.65 -8.16
C ALA A 141 10.01 -6.79 -7.16
N VAL A 142 11.07 -6.71 -6.35
CA VAL A 142 11.35 -7.67 -5.27
C VAL A 142 10.32 -7.53 -4.15
N GLU A 143 10.00 -6.31 -3.70
CA GLU A 143 8.99 -6.06 -2.65
C GLU A 143 7.60 -6.58 -3.06
N TYR A 144 7.14 -6.19 -4.24
CA TYR A 144 5.87 -6.64 -4.77
C TYR A 144 5.87 -8.14 -5.06
N GLY A 145 6.95 -8.65 -5.67
CA GLY A 145 7.09 -10.06 -6.00
C GLY A 145 7.08 -10.95 -4.76
N TRP A 146 7.79 -10.56 -3.69
CA TRP A 146 7.77 -11.25 -2.40
C TRP A 146 6.35 -11.31 -1.82
N SER A 147 5.64 -10.17 -1.84
CA SER A 147 4.26 -10.07 -1.35
C SER A 147 3.29 -10.92 -2.17
N ALA A 148 3.43 -10.93 -3.50
CA ALA A 148 2.60 -11.71 -4.41
C ALA A 148 2.83 -13.23 -4.33
N LEU A 149 4.00 -13.66 -3.84
CA LEU A 149 4.30 -15.07 -3.62
C LEU A 149 3.71 -15.61 -2.30
N LYS A 150 3.21 -14.75 -1.41
CA LYS A 150 2.58 -15.19 -0.16
C LYS A 150 1.30 -15.99 -0.47
N PRO A 151 1.08 -17.15 0.17
CA PRO A 151 -0.11 -17.97 -0.09
C PRO A 151 -1.44 -17.25 0.17
N GLY A 152 -1.43 -16.26 1.06
CA GLY A 152 -2.59 -15.43 1.41
C GLY A 152 -2.76 -14.17 0.57
N ALA A 153 -1.93 -13.93 -0.45
CA ALA A 153 -2.02 -12.73 -1.28
C ALA A 153 -3.39 -12.60 -1.96
N VAL A 154 -3.92 -11.38 -1.97
CA VAL A 154 -5.26 -11.05 -2.44
C VAL A 154 -5.19 -10.09 -3.64
N GLY A 155 -5.99 -10.38 -4.67
CA GLY A 155 -6.14 -9.49 -5.83
C GLY A 155 -4.92 -9.44 -6.75
N HIS A 156 -4.67 -8.27 -7.33
CA HIS A 156 -3.57 -8.01 -8.25
C HIS A 156 -3.09 -6.55 -8.15
N GLY A 157 -1.83 -6.30 -8.46
CA GLY A 157 -1.26 -4.97 -8.59
C GLY A 157 -1.32 -4.43 -10.03
N SER A 158 -1.07 -3.14 -10.13
CA SER A 158 -1.02 -2.34 -11.35
C SER A 158 0.43 -2.04 -11.72
N LEU A 159 0.81 -2.37 -12.95
CA LEU A 159 2.12 -1.98 -13.49
C LEU A 159 2.31 -0.45 -13.53
N GLY A 160 1.21 0.30 -13.68
CA GLY A 160 1.24 1.75 -13.63
C GLY A 160 1.64 2.27 -12.25
N GLU A 161 1.10 1.68 -11.18
CA GLU A 161 1.43 2.07 -9.80
C GLU A 161 2.86 1.68 -9.45
N LEU A 162 3.29 0.45 -9.82
CA LEU A 162 4.66 -0.02 -9.61
C LEU A 162 5.72 0.82 -10.36
N ALA A 163 5.34 1.45 -11.48
CA ALA A 163 6.26 2.30 -12.24
C ALA A 163 6.51 3.67 -11.59
N VAL A 164 5.63 4.13 -10.69
CA VAL A 164 5.72 5.49 -10.13
C VAL A 164 7.00 5.71 -9.33
N GLY A 165 7.35 4.80 -8.40
CA GLY A 165 8.58 4.92 -7.59
C GLY A 165 9.86 5.05 -8.44
N PRO A 166 10.11 4.15 -9.40
CA PRO A 166 11.24 4.25 -10.32
C PRO A 166 11.22 5.52 -11.20
N LEU A 167 10.05 5.93 -11.68
CA LEU A 167 9.88 7.16 -12.45
C LEU A 167 10.15 8.40 -11.60
N MET A 168 9.86 8.37 -10.29
CA MET A 168 10.21 9.44 -9.35
C MET A 168 11.72 9.59 -9.16
N VAL A 169 12.45 8.47 -9.05
CA VAL A 169 13.93 8.48 -9.02
C VAL A 169 14.49 9.07 -10.31
N LEU A 170 13.94 8.68 -11.47
CA LEU A 170 14.34 9.24 -12.75
C LEU A 170 14.03 10.74 -12.86
N LEU A 171 12.82 11.15 -12.49
CA LEU A 171 12.34 12.53 -12.54
C LEU A 171 13.24 13.45 -11.71
N THR A 172 13.52 13.07 -10.46
CA THR A 172 14.35 13.85 -9.55
C THR A 172 15.79 13.97 -10.03
N GLY A 173 16.38 12.90 -10.57
CA GLY A 173 17.69 12.98 -11.20
C GLY A 173 17.72 13.91 -12.42
N VAL A 174 16.71 13.83 -13.31
CA VAL A 174 16.59 14.72 -14.48
C VAL A 174 16.40 16.18 -14.06
N VAL A 175 15.56 16.44 -13.06
CA VAL A 175 15.38 17.77 -12.47
C VAL A 175 16.69 18.30 -11.90
N GLY A 176 17.48 17.46 -11.22
CA GLY A 176 18.80 17.82 -10.72
C GLY A 176 19.74 18.32 -11.81
N VAL A 177 19.77 17.62 -12.94
CA VAL A 177 20.53 18.04 -14.14
C VAL A 177 20.00 19.36 -14.68
N LEU A 178 18.69 19.50 -14.87
CA LEU A 178 18.08 20.71 -15.42
C LEU A 178 18.37 21.93 -14.55
N LEU A 179 18.16 21.82 -13.24
CA LEU A 179 18.44 22.89 -12.28
C LEU A 179 19.90 23.32 -12.31
N ALA A 180 20.85 22.38 -12.43
CA ALA A 180 22.27 22.68 -12.52
C ALA A 180 22.64 23.43 -13.82
N ARG A 181 21.84 23.27 -14.89
CA ARG A 181 22.03 24.01 -16.14
C ARG A 181 21.41 25.40 -16.08
N LEU A 182 20.27 25.56 -15.40
CA LEU A 182 19.55 26.83 -15.30
C LEU A 182 20.14 27.77 -14.27
N LEU A 183 20.58 27.26 -13.12
CA LEU A 183 20.95 28.05 -11.96
C LEU A 183 22.38 27.70 -11.50
N PRO A 184 23.25 28.69 -11.24
CA PRO A 184 24.66 28.45 -10.96
C PRO A 184 24.98 28.09 -9.49
N SER A 185 23.97 28.00 -8.61
CA SER A 185 24.16 27.78 -7.17
C SER A 185 23.92 26.33 -6.75
N SER A 186 24.73 25.84 -5.81
CA SER A 186 24.61 24.50 -5.22
C SER A 186 23.53 24.40 -4.16
N LEU A 187 22.94 25.51 -3.71
CA LEU A 187 21.82 25.52 -2.75
C LEU A 187 20.46 25.31 -3.43
N VAL A 188 20.41 25.48 -4.75
CA VAL A 188 19.20 25.34 -5.58
C VAL A 188 18.47 24.00 -5.37
N PRO A 189 19.12 22.82 -5.42
CA PRO A 189 18.39 21.56 -5.25
C PRO A 189 17.77 21.42 -3.85
N ILE A 190 18.41 21.96 -2.81
CA ILE A 190 17.91 21.91 -1.43
C ILE A 190 16.68 22.82 -1.31
N LEU A 191 16.78 24.08 -1.76
CA LEU A 191 15.65 25.02 -1.75
C LEU A 191 14.49 24.52 -2.60
N PHE A 192 14.77 23.88 -3.73
CA PHE A 192 13.76 23.26 -4.57
C PHE A 192 13.05 22.10 -3.84
N ALA A 193 13.80 21.20 -3.19
CA ALA A 193 13.21 20.11 -2.43
C ALA A 193 12.32 20.63 -1.29
N VAL A 194 12.77 21.65 -0.54
CA VAL A 194 11.98 22.29 0.52
C VAL A 194 10.71 22.95 -0.04
N ALA A 195 10.81 23.68 -1.17
CA ALA A 195 9.67 24.33 -1.79
C ALA A 195 8.64 23.31 -2.32
N VAL A 196 9.10 22.22 -2.95
CA VAL A 196 8.23 21.13 -3.41
C VAL A 196 7.56 20.42 -2.25
N TYR A 197 8.30 20.12 -1.18
CA TYR A 197 7.73 19.54 0.03
C TYR A 197 6.64 20.43 0.63
N PHE A 198 6.91 21.73 0.76
CA PHE A 198 5.94 22.70 1.25
C PHE A 198 4.71 22.77 0.33
N LEU A 199 4.90 22.80 -0.99
CA LEU A 199 3.81 22.84 -1.97
C LEU A 199 2.94 21.58 -1.87
N ILE A 200 3.55 20.39 -1.87
CA ILE A 200 2.82 19.11 -1.77
C ILE A 200 2.04 19.05 -0.47
N THR A 201 2.69 19.33 0.67
CA THR A 201 2.03 19.34 1.98
C THR A 201 0.89 20.35 2.03
N SER A 202 1.09 21.55 1.50
CA SER A 202 0.04 22.58 1.43
C SER A 202 -1.14 22.13 0.58
N LEU A 203 -0.90 21.49 -0.57
CA LEU A 203 -1.94 20.97 -1.46
C LEU A 203 -2.69 19.77 -0.84
N LEU A 204 -2.03 18.96 -0.02
CA LEU A 204 -2.64 17.84 0.68
C LEU A 204 -3.50 18.30 1.87
N MET A 205 -3.11 19.41 2.53
CA MET A 205 -3.79 19.95 3.72
C MET A 205 -4.90 20.94 3.38
N THR A 206 -5.08 21.31 2.11
CA THR A 206 -6.12 22.25 1.69
C THR A 206 -7.26 21.54 0.97
N ASP A 207 -8.44 21.51 1.61
CA ASP A 207 -9.68 20.99 1.02
C ASP A 207 -10.15 21.74 -0.24
N GLY A 208 -9.52 22.88 -0.57
CA GLY A 208 -9.89 23.76 -1.67
C GLY A 208 -9.08 23.59 -2.97
N ALA A 209 -8.09 22.70 -3.03
CA ALA A 209 -7.33 22.49 -4.27
C ALA A 209 -8.21 21.78 -5.33
N PRO A 210 -8.33 22.30 -6.57
CA PRO A 210 -9.09 21.63 -7.62
C PRO A 210 -8.55 20.22 -7.85
N GLU A 211 -9.43 19.22 -7.92
CA GLU A 211 -9.06 17.80 -7.99
C GLU A 211 -8.09 17.49 -9.16
N GLY A 212 -8.23 18.21 -10.27
CA GLY A 212 -7.31 18.10 -11.41
C GLY A 212 -5.87 18.53 -11.10
N VAL A 213 -5.65 19.52 -10.22
CA VAL A 213 -4.32 19.98 -9.80
C VAL A 213 -3.69 18.98 -8.84
N ARG A 214 -4.48 18.45 -7.89
CA ARG A 214 -4.02 17.41 -6.95
C ARG A 214 -3.53 16.16 -7.70
N ARG A 215 -4.20 15.78 -8.79
CA ARG A 215 -3.80 14.63 -9.63
C ARG A 215 -2.47 14.83 -10.37
N LEU A 216 -1.98 16.06 -10.54
CA LEU A 216 -0.66 16.33 -11.13
C LEU A 216 0.49 16.16 -10.11
N ALA A 217 0.17 15.93 -8.83
CA ALA A 217 1.17 15.64 -7.82
C ALA A 217 2.02 14.41 -8.26
N PRO A 218 3.36 14.50 -8.22
CA PRO A 218 4.22 13.41 -8.71
C PRO A 218 4.01 12.10 -7.95
N VAL A 219 3.70 12.23 -6.66
CA VAL A 219 3.29 11.15 -5.77
C VAL A 219 1.85 11.45 -5.37
N LEU A 220 0.95 10.52 -5.66
CA LEU A 220 -0.39 10.54 -5.12
C LEU A 220 -0.36 9.72 -3.83
N ASP A 221 -0.01 10.38 -2.73
CA ASP A 221 -0.15 9.76 -1.42
C ASP A 221 -1.63 9.47 -1.18
N ALA A 222 -1.92 8.20 -1.04
CA ALA A 222 -3.19 7.69 -0.55
C ALA A 222 -2.94 6.50 0.38
N GLY A 223 -1.74 6.38 0.95
CA GLY A 223 -1.38 5.31 1.89
C GLY A 223 -1.61 5.69 3.36
N GLY A 224 -1.81 6.99 3.65
CA GLY A 224 -1.94 7.46 5.03
C GLY A 224 -3.28 7.17 5.73
N GLY A 225 -4.26 6.57 5.05
CA GLY A 225 -5.62 6.46 5.59
C GLY A 225 -5.78 5.46 6.73
N GLY A 226 -4.89 4.46 6.85
CA GLY A 226 -5.09 3.35 7.79
C GLY A 226 -6.33 2.49 7.50
N GLY A 227 -7.24 2.92 6.62
CA GLY A 227 -8.52 2.30 6.35
C GLY A 227 -8.45 1.08 5.44
N ASP A 228 -9.56 0.36 5.42
CA ASP A 228 -9.63 -0.97 4.83
C ASP A 228 -9.53 -0.96 3.30
N PRO A 229 -8.73 -1.85 2.68
CA PRO A 229 -8.58 -1.92 1.23
C PRO A 229 -9.91 -2.13 0.53
N VAL A 230 -10.05 -1.60 -0.68
CA VAL A 230 -11.23 -1.83 -1.53
C VAL A 230 -10.84 -2.58 -2.81
N PRO A 231 -11.79 -3.27 -3.47
CA PRO A 231 -11.55 -3.86 -4.78
C PRO A 231 -10.94 -2.84 -5.75
N SER A 232 -9.94 -3.27 -6.53
CA SER A 232 -9.11 -2.37 -7.34
C SER A 232 -9.92 -1.53 -8.35
N ASP A 233 -10.98 -2.11 -8.91
CA ASP A 233 -11.92 -1.44 -9.83
C ASP A 233 -12.67 -0.25 -9.19
N LEU A 234 -12.80 -0.22 -7.87
CA LEU A 234 -13.47 0.87 -7.14
C LEU A 234 -12.53 2.04 -6.83
N LEU A 235 -11.22 1.87 -6.96
CA LEU A 235 -10.25 2.93 -6.68
C LEU A 235 -10.38 4.09 -7.68
N GLY A 236 -10.70 3.80 -8.94
CA GLY A 236 -10.81 4.81 -9.99
C GLY A 236 -9.52 5.55 -10.28
N ARG A 237 -8.37 4.90 -10.04
CA ARG A 237 -7.04 5.48 -10.26
C ARG A 237 -6.54 5.15 -11.66
N PRO A 238 -6.32 6.14 -12.52
CA PRO A 238 -5.79 5.93 -13.87
C PRO A 238 -4.25 5.75 -13.82
N ALA A 239 -3.77 4.74 -13.09
CA ALA A 239 -2.36 4.54 -12.77
C ALA A 239 -1.46 4.52 -14.01
N SER A 240 -1.88 3.85 -15.08
CA SER A 240 -1.13 3.80 -16.34
C SER A 240 -1.02 5.17 -17.02
N TRP A 241 -2.04 6.02 -16.90
CA TRP A 241 -1.98 7.40 -17.42
C TRP A 241 -1.05 8.27 -16.59
N HIS A 242 -1.04 8.08 -15.26
CA HIS A 242 -0.10 8.77 -14.37
C HIS A 242 1.34 8.37 -14.66
N ALA A 243 1.63 7.07 -14.80
CA ALA A 243 2.94 6.58 -15.20
C ALA A 243 3.37 7.12 -16.58
N LEU A 244 2.44 7.19 -17.55
CA LEU A 244 2.70 7.78 -18.86
C LEU A 244 3.00 9.29 -18.76
N TYR A 245 2.25 10.01 -17.93
CA TYR A 245 2.50 11.43 -17.63
C TYR A 245 3.90 11.63 -17.04
N LEU A 246 4.28 10.86 -16.03
CA LEU A 246 5.60 10.94 -15.39
C LEU A 246 6.74 10.60 -16.35
N ALA A 247 6.58 9.54 -17.16
CA ALA A 247 7.56 9.16 -18.17
C ALA A 247 7.73 10.26 -19.24
N GLY A 248 6.62 10.81 -19.73
CA GLY A 248 6.63 11.95 -20.64
C GLY A 248 7.31 13.18 -20.03
N LEU A 249 7.01 13.49 -18.77
CA LEU A 249 7.59 14.61 -18.03
C LEU A 249 9.11 14.44 -17.87
N CYS A 250 9.59 13.24 -17.52
CA CYS A 250 11.02 12.94 -17.47
C CYS A 250 11.69 13.22 -18.82
N ALA A 251 11.11 12.72 -19.92
CA ALA A 251 11.65 12.93 -21.26
C ALA A 251 11.63 14.42 -21.66
N LEU A 252 10.56 15.15 -21.33
CA LEU A 252 10.41 16.57 -21.64
C LEU A 252 11.46 17.42 -20.89
N LEU A 253 11.67 17.17 -19.60
CA LEU A 253 12.67 17.87 -18.80
C LEU A 253 14.10 17.51 -19.20
N ALA A 254 14.35 16.25 -19.58
CA ALA A 254 15.64 15.83 -20.15
C ALA A 254 15.92 16.59 -21.46
N CYS A 255 14.93 16.66 -22.35
CA CYS A 255 15.01 17.46 -23.58
C CYS A 255 15.27 18.94 -23.28
N ALA A 256 14.59 19.52 -22.28
CA ALA A 256 14.82 20.91 -21.86
C ALA A 256 16.26 21.12 -21.39
N ALA A 257 16.81 20.21 -20.58
CA ALA A 257 18.21 20.28 -20.13
C ALA A 257 19.21 20.23 -21.30
N LEU A 258 18.94 19.39 -22.31
CA LEU A 258 19.76 19.31 -23.52
C LEU A 258 19.67 20.59 -24.37
N LEU A 259 18.48 21.17 -24.52
CA LEU A 259 18.26 22.43 -25.23
C LEU A 259 18.97 23.60 -24.54
N VAL A 260 18.88 23.70 -23.20
CA VAL A 260 19.60 24.69 -22.38
C VAL A 260 21.11 24.53 -22.51
N ALA A 261 21.59 23.29 -22.63
CA ALA A 261 23.01 22.99 -22.88
C ALA A 261 23.46 23.17 -24.34
N GLY A 262 22.61 23.71 -25.22
CA GLY A 262 22.96 24.06 -26.60
C GLY A 262 22.68 22.98 -27.65
N GLY A 263 22.00 21.89 -27.30
CA GLY A 263 21.56 20.88 -28.27
C GLY A 263 20.53 21.47 -29.23
N ARG A 264 20.72 21.36 -30.55
CA ARG A 264 19.80 21.92 -31.58
C ARG A 264 19.51 20.96 -32.74
N THR A 265 19.70 19.66 -32.54
CA THR A 265 19.51 18.65 -33.61
C THR A 265 18.03 18.47 -33.99
N ARG A 266 17.76 18.05 -35.23
CA ARG A 266 16.39 17.72 -35.69
C ARG A 266 15.76 16.60 -34.86
N ALA A 267 16.56 15.59 -34.51
CA ALA A 267 16.13 14.49 -33.65
C ALA A 267 15.68 15.00 -32.28
N LEU A 268 16.44 15.89 -31.64
CA LEU A 268 16.06 16.47 -30.34
C LEU A 268 14.72 17.21 -30.43
N LYS A 269 14.50 18.01 -31.49
CA LYS A 269 13.22 18.71 -31.69
C LYS A 269 12.05 17.74 -31.84
N ALA A 270 12.22 16.66 -32.61
CA ALA A 270 11.19 15.63 -32.78
C ALA A 270 10.89 14.91 -31.46
N VAL A 271 11.92 14.52 -30.71
CA VAL A 271 11.76 13.88 -29.39
C VAL A 271 11.07 14.83 -28.41
N THR A 272 11.42 16.13 -28.39
CA THR A 272 10.73 17.12 -27.55
C THR A 272 9.24 17.22 -27.89
N ALA A 273 8.88 17.24 -29.18
CA ALA A 273 7.48 17.31 -29.60
C ALA A 273 6.69 16.06 -29.18
N VAL A 274 7.29 14.87 -29.35
CA VAL A 274 6.68 13.60 -28.90
C VAL A 274 6.55 13.58 -27.38
N ALA A 275 7.59 13.96 -26.63
CA ALA A 275 7.55 14.01 -25.17
C ALA A 275 6.45 14.96 -24.68
N LEU A 276 6.32 16.14 -25.27
CA LEU A 276 5.24 17.08 -24.95
C LEU A 276 3.85 16.48 -25.21
N ALA A 277 3.66 15.83 -26.36
CA ALA A 277 2.39 15.18 -26.70
C ALA A 277 2.05 14.03 -25.73
N VAL A 278 3.04 13.22 -25.35
CA VAL A 278 2.87 12.12 -24.38
C VAL A 278 2.55 12.67 -22.99
N THR A 279 3.26 13.69 -22.51
CA THR A 279 2.97 14.33 -21.22
C THR A 279 1.56 14.92 -21.21
N ALA A 280 1.16 15.62 -22.26
CA ALA A 280 -0.18 16.19 -22.37
C ALA A 280 -1.27 15.10 -22.41
N ALA A 281 -1.04 14.03 -23.18
CA ALA A 281 -1.96 12.89 -23.23
C ALA A 281 -2.08 12.19 -21.88
N GLY A 282 -0.97 11.99 -21.16
CA GLY A 282 -0.96 11.47 -19.79
C GLY A 282 -1.76 12.35 -18.83
N ALA A 283 -1.44 13.65 -18.80
CA ALA A 283 -2.09 14.64 -17.95
C ALA A 283 -3.60 14.79 -18.22
N VAL A 284 -4.03 14.64 -19.47
CA VAL A 284 -5.46 14.65 -19.83
C VAL A 284 -6.12 13.30 -19.57
N GLY A 285 -5.39 12.20 -19.71
CA GLY A 285 -5.87 10.83 -19.46
C GLY A 285 -6.16 10.55 -17.99
N GLN A 286 -5.48 11.24 -17.08
CA GLN A 286 -5.71 11.14 -15.63
C GLN A 286 -6.90 11.97 -15.11
N LEU A 287 -7.49 12.83 -15.95
CA LEU A 287 -8.69 13.59 -15.58
C LEU A 287 -9.88 12.64 -15.37
N PRO A 288 -10.77 12.91 -14.40
CA PRO A 288 -11.95 12.07 -14.19
C PRO A 288 -12.77 12.01 -15.47
N ARG A 289 -12.99 10.80 -15.99
CA ARG A 289 -13.96 10.53 -17.04
C ARG A 289 -15.00 9.60 -16.44
N ASP A 290 -16.27 9.99 -16.55
CA ASP A 290 -17.42 9.22 -16.06
C ASP A 290 -17.33 8.82 -14.58
N THR A 291 -17.32 9.81 -13.68
CA THR A 291 -17.36 9.55 -12.23
C THR A 291 -18.68 8.94 -11.79
N ALA A 292 -19.77 9.13 -12.55
CA ALA A 292 -21.09 8.62 -12.20
C ALA A 292 -21.15 7.08 -12.20
N ALA A 293 -20.56 6.42 -13.19
CA ALA A 293 -20.50 4.96 -13.23
C ALA A 293 -19.67 4.40 -12.05
N LEU A 294 -18.54 5.03 -11.75
CA LEU A 294 -17.67 4.64 -10.64
C LEU A 294 -18.31 4.89 -9.27
N GLU A 295 -18.97 6.03 -9.07
CA GLU A 295 -19.75 6.33 -7.86
C GLU A 295 -20.91 5.36 -7.70
N ALA A 296 -21.61 5.01 -8.78
CA ALA A 296 -22.66 4.00 -8.76
C ALA A 296 -22.12 2.61 -8.41
N ALA A 297 -20.93 2.24 -8.91
CA ALA A 297 -20.26 0.98 -8.58
C ALA A 297 -19.87 0.94 -7.09
N ARG A 298 -19.26 2.01 -6.57
CA ARG A 298 -18.91 2.17 -5.14
C ARG A 298 -20.13 2.08 -4.23
N LYS A 299 -21.20 2.80 -4.58
CA LYS A 299 -22.48 2.74 -3.88
C LYS A 299 -23.05 1.32 -3.90
N THR A 300 -23.07 0.67 -5.06
CA THR A 300 -23.56 -0.71 -5.19
C THR A 300 -22.75 -1.67 -4.32
N ALA A 301 -21.41 -1.57 -4.34
CA ALA A 301 -20.55 -2.41 -3.52
C ALA A 301 -20.76 -2.21 -2.01
N SER A 302 -21.08 -0.98 -1.57
CA SER A 302 -21.34 -0.67 -0.16
C SER A 302 -22.75 -1.06 0.30
N THR A 303 -23.78 -0.75 -0.50
CA THR A 303 -25.19 -0.89 -0.08
C THR A 303 -25.88 -2.17 -0.57
N ALA A 304 -25.38 -2.77 -1.65
CA ALA A 304 -25.94 -3.99 -2.26
C ALA A 304 -24.81 -4.94 -2.72
N PRO A 305 -23.89 -5.32 -1.81
CA PRO A 305 -22.71 -6.13 -2.14
C PRO A 305 -23.06 -7.45 -2.82
N GLU A 306 -24.23 -8.04 -2.53
CA GLU A 306 -24.71 -9.29 -3.14
C GLU A 306 -24.83 -9.23 -4.67
N ARG A 307 -24.92 -8.03 -5.27
CA ARG A 307 -25.00 -7.85 -6.73
C ARG A 307 -23.66 -8.00 -7.44
N VAL A 308 -22.55 -7.81 -6.73
CA VAL A 308 -21.18 -7.77 -7.29
C VAL A 308 -20.28 -8.83 -6.69
N GLN A 309 -20.79 -9.61 -5.74
CA GLN A 309 -20.08 -10.69 -5.09
C GLN A 309 -20.41 -12.04 -5.71
N SER A 310 -19.48 -12.98 -5.55
CA SER A 310 -19.77 -14.39 -5.76
C SER A 310 -19.87 -15.09 -4.42
N CYS A 311 -20.65 -16.17 -4.34
CA CYS A 311 -20.86 -16.91 -3.11
C CYS A 311 -20.57 -18.40 -3.32
N THR A 312 -19.99 -19.05 -2.31
CA THR A 312 -19.74 -20.50 -2.30
C THR A 312 -20.15 -21.10 -0.96
N THR A 313 -20.86 -22.23 -0.98
CA THR A 313 -21.26 -22.93 0.24
C THR A 313 -20.21 -23.96 0.64
N ARG A 314 -19.89 -24.03 1.93
CA ARG A 314 -18.98 -24.99 2.54
C ARG A 314 -19.45 -25.32 3.96
N ASP A 315 -19.54 -26.62 4.27
CA ASP A 315 -19.86 -27.14 5.61
C ASP A 315 -21.13 -26.51 6.24
N GLY A 316 -22.14 -26.23 5.39
CA GLY A 316 -23.43 -25.67 5.79
C GLY A 316 -23.48 -24.13 5.92
N ALA A 317 -22.36 -23.44 5.72
CA ALA A 317 -22.29 -21.98 5.67
C ALA A 317 -22.01 -21.47 4.25
N THR A 318 -22.50 -20.28 3.91
CA THR A 318 -22.29 -19.61 2.62
C THR A 318 -21.28 -18.48 2.79
N TYR A 319 -20.26 -18.42 1.93
CA TYR A 319 -19.21 -17.41 1.97
C TYR A 319 -19.27 -16.55 0.71
N CYS A 320 -19.58 -15.28 0.87
CA CYS A 320 -19.70 -14.30 -0.19
C CYS A 320 -18.56 -13.28 -0.10
N SER A 321 -17.80 -13.11 -1.19
CA SER A 321 -16.70 -12.14 -1.25
C SER A 321 -16.68 -11.42 -2.59
N PHE A 322 -15.99 -10.28 -2.61
CA PHE A 322 -15.59 -9.65 -3.86
C PHE A 322 -14.63 -10.60 -4.62
N PRO A 323 -14.56 -10.49 -5.97
CA PRO A 323 -13.79 -11.43 -6.78
C PRO A 323 -12.32 -11.60 -6.36
N GLU A 324 -11.65 -10.51 -6.01
CA GLU A 324 -10.25 -10.49 -5.59
C GLU A 324 -10.00 -11.28 -4.28
N TRP A 325 -11.03 -11.42 -3.42
CA TRP A 325 -10.99 -12.12 -2.12
C TRP A 325 -11.47 -13.58 -2.18
N ASN A 326 -11.77 -14.12 -3.36
CA ASN A 326 -12.28 -15.49 -3.46
C ASN A 326 -11.34 -16.53 -2.82
N GLY A 327 -10.02 -16.30 -2.88
CA GLY A 327 -8.99 -17.19 -2.35
C GLY A 327 -9.00 -17.35 -0.82
N VAL A 328 -9.43 -16.32 -0.08
CA VAL A 328 -9.35 -16.26 1.40
C VAL A 328 -10.55 -16.88 2.12
N ARG A 329 -11.63 -17.22 1.42
CA ARG A 329 -12.84 -17.84 2.01
C ARG A 329 -12.55 -19.10 2.82
N ARG A 330 -11.53 -19.87 2.44
CA ARG A 330 -11.11 -21.08 3.16
C ARG A 330 -10.59 -20.75 4.57
N GLU A 331 -9.94 -19.61 4.74
CA GLU A 331 -9.45 -19.16 6.04
C GLU A 331 -10.61 -18.68 6.93
N TRP A 332 -11.60 -17.99 6.35
CA TRP A 332 -12.83 -17.63 7.06
C TRP A 332 -13.58 -18.87 7.55
N ALA A 333 -13.68 -19.90 6.70
CA ALA A 333 -14.34 -21.14 7.06
C ALA A 333 -13.71 -21.83 8.28
N LYS A 334 -12.37 -21.86 8.37
CA LYS A 334 -11.67 -22.41 9.55
C LYS A 334 -12.10 -21.73 10.85
N VAL A 335 -12.31 -20.42 10.83
CA VAL A 335 -12.78 -19.65 12.00
C VAL A 335 -14.22 -19.99 12.31
N VAL A 336 -15.10 -19.97 11.31
CA VAL A 336 -16.52 -20.32 11.47
C VAL A 336 -16.68 -21.73 12.05
N ASP A 337 -15.96 -22.71 11.49
CA ASP A 337 -16.02 -24.11 11.93
C ASP A 337 -15.55 -24.25 13.38
N ARG A 338 -14.46 -23.56 13.75
CA ARG A 338 -13.94 -23.53 15.12
C ARG A 338 -14.97 -22.97 16.10
N VAL A 339 -15.58 -21.82 15.78
CA VAL A 339 -16.57 -21.17 16.65
C VAL A 339 -17.85 -22.02 16.75
N ARG A 340 -18.35 -22.57 15.63
CA ARG A 340 -19.52 -23.46 15.62
C ARG A 340 -19.29 -24.76 16.38
N ALA A 341 -18.09 -25.33 16.33
CA ALA A 341 -17.75 -26.54 17.07
C ALA A 341 -17.83 -26.35 18.60
N ALA A 342 -17.64 -25.13 19.10
CA ALA A 342 -17.79 -24.78 20.51
C ALA A 342 -19.25 -24.49 20.92
N ALA A 343 -20.13 -24.18 19.97
CA ALA A 343 -21.53 -23.84 20.21
C ALA A 343 -22.41 -25.07 20.53
N GLY A 344 -23.51 -24.84 21.25
CA GLY A 344 -24.56 -25.83 21.51
C GLY A 344 -25.62 -25.88 20.41
N ALA A 345 -26.42 -26.94 20.40
CA ALA A 345 -27.54 -27.07 19.46
C ALA A 345 -28.68 -26.08 19.83
N PRO A 346 -29.38 -25.48 18.83
CA PRO A 346 -29.25 -25.72 17.39
C PRO A 346 -28.21 -24.83 16.68
N ALA A 347 -27.50 -23.96 17.42
CA ALA A 347 -26.60 -22.96 16.82
C ALA A 347 -25.39 -23.59 16.10
N SER A 348 -24.92 -24.76 16.57
CA SER A 348 -23.89 -25.54 15.88
C SER A 348 -24.26 -25.87 14.43
N ASP A 349 -25.56 -26.01 14.11
CA ASP A 349 -26.09 -26.38 12.79
C ASP A 349 -26.73 -25.20 12.04
N LEU A 350 -26.62 -23.98 12.58
CA LEU A 350 -27.18 -22.80 11.95
C LEU A 350 -26.51 -22.54 10.60
N ARG A 351 -27.34 -22.26 9.59
CA ARG A 351 -26.85 -21.84 8.27
C ARG A 351 -26.41 -20.38 8.36
N LEU A 352 -25.10 -20.17 8.42
CA LEU A 352 -24.51 -18.84 8.41
C LEU A 352 -24.25 -18.36 6.98
N THR A 353 -24.38 -17.06 6.76
CA THR A 353 -23.86 -16.38 5.56
C THR A 353 -22.76 -15.43 5.98
N VAL A 354 -21.51 -15.78 5.70
CA VAL A 354 -20.38 -14.85 5.84
C VAL A 354 -20.35 -13.98 4.61
N ARG A 355 -20.55 -12.68 4.78
CA ARG A 355 -20.58 -11.70 3.70
C ARG A 355 -19.51 -10.66 3.91
N GLN A 356 -18.64 -10.53 2.92
CA GLN A 356 -17.69 -9.43 2.90
C GLN A 356 -18.42 -8.10 2.70
N ARG A 357 -18.08 -7.06 3.45
CA ARG A 357 -18.67 -5.73 3.28
C ARG A 357 -17.59 -4.65 3.32
N ILE A 358 -17.89 -3.55 2.66
CA ILE A 358 -17.08 -2.32 2.64
C ILE A 358 -18.02 -1.14 2.80
N ASP A 359 -17.49 0.00 3.25
CA ASP A 359 -18.18 1.28 3.17
C ASP A 359 -17.28 2.30 2.48
N THR A 360 -17.80 2.89 1.40
CA THR A 360 -17.13 3.94 0.64
C THR A 360 -17.79 5.32 0.82
N SER A 361 -18.76 5.45 1.72
CA SER A 361 -19.56 6.66 1.90
C SER A 361 -18.77 7.83 2.52
N GLY A 362 -17.87 7.53 3.46
CA GLY A 362 -16.96 8.49 4.09
C GLY A 362 -15.68 8.77 3.29
N GLY A 363 -15.50 8.14 2.13
CA GLY A 363 -14.26 8.14 1.36
C GLY A 363 -13.80 6.71 1.03
N LEU A 364 -12.74 6.59 0.22
CA LEU A 364 -12.11 5.29 -0.05
C LEU A 364 -11.03 5.02 0.98
N GLU A 365 -10.97 3.79 1.47
CA GLU A 365 -9.90 3.31 2.37
C GLU A 365 -9.75 4.22 3.60
N VAL A 366 -10.90 4.69 4.11
CA VAL A 366 -11.04 5.40 5.39
C VAL A 366 -11.57 4.40 6.41
N ASP A 367 -11.04 4.45 7.63
CA ASP A 367 -11.60 3.70 8.76
C ASP A 367 -13.07 4.09 8.92
N SER A 368 -13.96 3.16 8.58
CA SER A 368 -15.40 3.33 8.66
C SER A 368 -15.97 2.15 9.41
N THR A 369 -16.79 2.44 10.42
CA THR A 369 -17.52 1.41 11.15
C THR A 369 -18.62 0.86 10.25
N LEU A 370 -18.53 -0.42 9.92
CA LEU A 370 -19.55 -1.09 9.13
C LEU A 370 -20.81 -1.27 9.97
N ALA A 371 -21.92 -0.68 9.53
CA ALA A 371 -23.20 -0.83 10.22
C ALA A 371 -23.60 -2.32 10.35
N PRO A 372 -23.98 -2.80 11.54
CA PRO A 372 -24.38 -4.19 11.77
C PRO A 372 -25.52 -4.66 10.86
N SER A 373 -25.41 -5.88 10.34
CA SER A 373 -26.49 -6.50 9.56
C SER A 373 -27.69 -6.85 10.43
N THR A 374 -28.89 -6.56 9.92
CA THR A 374 -30.16 -7.01 10.51
C THR A 374 -30.61 -8.36 9.95
N THR A 375 -29.90 -8.90 8.95
CA THR A 375 -30.22 -10.19 8.32
C THR A 375 -29.89 -11.34 9.26
N PRO A 376 -30.86 -12.23 9.58
CA PRO A 376 -30.62 -13.40 10.43
C PRO A 376 -29.51 -14.31 9.90
N GLY A 377 -28.56 -14.66 10.77
CA GLY A 377 -27.46 -15.57 10.45
C GLY A 377 -26.42 -15.00 9.47
N GLU A 378 -26.49 -13.72 9.12
CA GLU A 378 -25.45 -13.05 8.34
C GLU A 378 -24.33 -12.54 9.26
N VAL A 379 -23.08 -12.77 8.87
CA VAL A 379 -21.88 -12.31 9.56
C VAL A 379 -21.03 -11.51 8.57
N THR A 380 -20.63 -10.33 8.97
CA THR A 380 -19.78 -9.42 8.21
C THR A 380 -18.31 -9.82 8.36
N VAL A 381 -17.57 -9.74 7.25
CA VAL A 381 -16.10 -9.80 7.25
C VAL A 381 -15.56 -8.61 6.47
N GLY A 382 -14.45 -8.03 6.94
CA GLY A 382 -13.77 -6.93 6.27
C GLY A 382 -12.96 -7.37 5.05
N THR A 383 -12.18 -6.45 4.51
CA THR A 383 -11.25 -6.69 3.40
C THR A 383 -9.81 -6.93 3.86
N ARG A 384 -9.46 -6.56 5.09
CA ARG A 384 -8.22 -7.04 5.73
C ARG A 384 -8.43 -8.40 6.38
N TRP A 385 -7.36 -9.20 6.39
CA TRP A 385 -7.37 -10.52 7.00
C TRP A 385 -6.03 -10.85 7.63
N GLY A 386 -6.03 -11.80 8.58
CA GLY A 386 -4.85 -12.19 9.35
C GLY A 386 -4.69 -11.41 10.66
N GLY A 387 -3.78 -11.87 11.52
CA GLY A 387 -3.50 -11.25 12.81
C GLY A 387 -4.75 -11.03 13.66
N ASN A 388 -4.91 -9.81 14.18
CA ASN A 388 -6.02 -9.45 15.08
C ASN A 388 -7.40 -9.57 14.42
N ARG A 389 -7.48 -9.43 13.08
CA ARG A 389 -8.74 -9.55 12.32
C ARG A 389 -9.36 -10.94 12.41
N VAL A 390 -8.56 -11.98 12.67
CA VAL A 390 -9.05 -13.34 12.90
C VAL A 390 -9.86 -13.43 14.20
N GLY A 391 -9.40 -12.76 15.26
CA GLY A 391 -10.08 -12.70 16.54
C GLY A 391 -11.36 -11.87 16.47
N GLU A 392 -11.29 -10.69 15.85
CA GLU A 392 -12.45 -9.83 15.61
C GLU A 392 -13.55 -10.58 14.85
N PHE A 393 -13.18 -11.25 13.75
CA PHE A 393 -14.13 -12.06 12.98
C PHE A 393 -14.73 -13.20 13.81
N ALA A 394 -13.94 -13.86 14.67
CA ALA A 394 -14.46 -14.89 15.57
C ALA A 394 -15.49 -14.33 16.57
N VAL A 395 -15.29 -13.11 17.08
CA VAL A 395 -16.27 -12.40 17.92
C VAL A 395 -17.55 -12.15 17.14
N GLY A 396 -17.47 -11.65 15.90
CA GLY A 396 -18.64 -11.43 15.03
C GLY A 396 -19.45 -12.71 14.77
N VAL A 397 -18.77 -13.82 14.45
CA VAL A 397 -19.44 -15.13 14.26
C VAL A 397 -20.12 -15.58 15.56
N ALA A 398 -19.43 -15.49 16.69
CA ALA A 398 -19.96 -15.90 17.99
C ALA A 398 -21.18 -15.05 18.41
N ALA A 399 -21.09 -13.74 18.19
CA ALA A 399 -22.16 -12.78 18.42
C ALA A 399 -23.44 -13.17 17.65
N VAL A 400 -23.33 -13.49 16.36
CA VAL A 400 -24.48 -13.91 15.55
C VAL A 400 -25.04 -15.27 15.98
N LEU A 401 -24.20 -16.22 16.39
CA LEU A 401 -24.68 -17.51 16.92
C LEU A 401 -25.47 -17.36 18.23
N VAL A 402 -25.15 -16.35 19.05
CA VAL A 402 -25.79 -16.12 20.36
C VAL A 402 -27.00 -15.18 20.26
N ALA A 403 -26.89 -14.08 19.50
CA ALA A 403 -27.92 -13.05 19.39
C ALA A 403 -28.81 -13.17 18.13
N GLY A 404 -28.39 -13.98 17.15
CA GLY A 404 -29.11 -14.27 15.91
C GLY A 404 -28.84 -13.29 14.75
N THR A 405 -28.51 -12.03 15.05
CA THR A 405 -28.16 -10.98 14.08
C THR A 405 -27.05 -10.10 14.67
N GLU A 406 -26.25 -9.44 13.84
CA GLU A 406 -25.23 -8.50 14.29
C GLU A 406 -25.85 -7.32 15.04
N ALA A 407 -26.94 -6.75 14.51
CA ALA A 407 -27.63 -5.61 15.14
C ALA A 407 -28.21 -5.92 16.55
N ARG A 408 -28.46 -7.20 16.88
CA ARG A 408 -28.89 -7.58 18.23
C ARG A 408 -27.71 -7.89 19.15
N ALA A 409 -26.55 -8.18 18.57
CA ALA A 409 -25.33 -8.40 19.31
C ALA A 409 -24.76 -7.08 19.87
N ASP A 410 -24.94 -5.99 19.13
CA ASP A 410 -24.53 -4.64 19.55
C ASP A 410 -25.14 -4.22 20.90
N ALA A 411 -26.39 -4.61 21.16
CA ALA A 411 -27.10 -4.35 22.41
C ALA A 411 -26.81 -5.37 23.54
N LEU A 412 -25.74 -6.19 23.45
CA LEU A 412 -25.43 -7.19 24.46
C LEU A 412 -24.77 -6.57 25.69
N CYS A 413 -25.56 -6.50 26.75
CA CYS A 413 -25.16 -6.00 28.06
C CYS A 413 -25.31 -7.06 29.17
N ASP A 414 -25.73 -8.28 28.82
CA ASP A 414 -26.06 -9.35 29.75
C ASP A 414 -25.06 -10.52 29.70
N GLY A 415 -25.37 -11.61 30.43
CA GLY A 415 -24.51 -12.78 30.56
C GLY A 415 -24.21 -13.50 29.24
N ARG A 416 -24.90 -13.18 28.14
CA ARG A 416 -24.60 -13.68 26.78
C ARG A 416 -23.25 -13.20 26.28
N MET A 417 -22.76 -12.04 26.72
CA MET A 417 -21.46 -11.52 26.27
C MET A 417 -20.30 -12.44 26.69
N VAL A 418 -20.39 -13.05 27.88
CA VAL A 418 -19.44 -14.09 28.31
C VAL A 418 -19.47 -15.31 27.38
N THR A 419 -20.66 -15.73 26.95
CA THR A 419 -20.84 -16.84 26.01
C THR A 419 -20.22 -16.51 24.64
N VAL A 420 -20.44 -15.29 24.13
CA VAL A 420 -19.83 -14.81 22.87
C VAL A 420 -18.31 -14.88 22.95
N MET A 421 -17.72 -14.32 23.99
CA MET A 421 -16.25 -14.31 24.14
C MET A 421 -15.67 -15.71 24.34
N TRP A 422 -16.35 -16.58 25.08
CA TRP A 422 -15.93 -17.98 25.20
C TRP A 422 -15.91 -18.70 23.85
N LEU A 423 -16.93 -18.50 23.00
CA LEU A 423 -16.97 -19.13 21.68
C LEU A 423 -15.87 -18.63 20.75
N ALA A 424 -15.56 -17.33 20.82
CA ALA A 424 -14.49 -16.72 20.03
C ALA A 424 -13.09 -17.19 20.48
N LEU A 425 -12.87 -17.29 21.80
CA LEU A 425 -11.53 -17.48 22.39
C LEU A 425 -11.26 -18.91 22.89
N GLY A 426 -12.26 -19.63 23.39
CA GLY A 426 -12.07 -20.87 24.16
C GLY A 426 -11.44 -22.01 23.36
N SER A 427 -11.54 -21.96 22.03
CA SER A 427 -10.88 -22.90 21.11
C SER A 427 -9.67 -22.30 20.37
N ASP A 428 -9.28 -21.07 20.70
CA ASP A 428 -8.10 -20.42 20.14
C ASP A 428 -6.80 -21.05 20.70
N PRO A 429 -5.71 -21.13 19.93
CA PRO A 429 -4.43 -21.62 20.44
C PRO A 429 -3.88 -20.74 21.58
N HIS A 430 -4.04 -19.42 21.47
CA HIS A 430 -3.46 -18.42 22.37
C HIS A 430 -4.55 -17.48 22.94
N PRO A 431 -5.51 -18.01 23.72
CA PRO A 431 -6.75 -17.31 24.03
C PRO A 431 -6.56 -15.98 24.77
N LEU A 432 -5.58 -15.87 25.68
CA LEU A 432 -5.31 -14.63 26.40
C LEU A 432 -4.63 -13.57 25.51
N THR A 433 -3.76 -13.99 24.59
CA THR A 433 -3.15 -13.08 23.62
C THR A 433 -4.22 -12.58 22.66
N THR A 434 -5.06 -13.47 22.13
CA THR A 434 -6.18 -13.10 21.28
C THR A 434 -7.16 -12.21 22.02
N PHE A 435 -7.48 -12.50 23.30
CA PHE A 435 -8.36 -11.66 24.11
C PHE A 435 -7.82 -10.24 24.29
N ARG A 436 -6.51 -10.12 24.57
CA ARG A 436 -5.83 -8.84 24.65
C ARG A 436 -5.95 -8.06 23.33
N ASN A 437 -5.62 -8.72 22.22
CA ASN A 437 -5.53 -8.10 20.91
C ASN A 437 -6.90 -7.72 20.29
N VAL A 438 -7.99 -8.36 20.73
CA VAL A 438 -9.36 -7.97 20.31
C VAL A 438 -9.95 -6.90 21.21
N ARG A 439 -9.22 -6.42 22.24
CA ARG A 439 -9.67 -5.32 23.07
C ARG A 439 -8.94 -4.04 22.69
N LEU A 440 -9.68 -2.93 22.66
CA LEU A 440 -9.14 -1.63 22.27
C LEU A 440 -8.07 -1.11 23.25
N ASP A 441 -8.16 -1.51 24.53
CA ASP A 441 -7.24 -1.10 25.58
C ASP A 441 -6.04 -2.05 25.77
N ASP A 442 -5.95 -3.13 24.98
CA ASP A 442 -4.92 -4.18 25.12
C ASP A 442 -4.79 -4.74 26.55
N GLU A 443 -5.88 -4.70 27.33
CA GLU A 443 -5.92 -5.21 28.69
C GLU A 443 -6.69 -6.52 28.78
N VAL A 444 -6.35 -7.34 29.78
CA VAL A 444 -7.07 -8.61 30.06
C VAL A 444 -7.89 -8.53 31.35
N THR A 445 -8.03 -7.35 31.92
CA THR A 445 -8.79 -7.07 33.16
C THR A 445 -9.69 -5.86 32.99
N GLY A 446 -10.60 -5.62 33.93
CA GLY A 446 -11.50 -4.45 33.90
C GLY A 446 -12.54 -4.52 32.79
N SER A 447 -13.32 -3.45 32.67
CA SER A 447 -14.21 -3.22 31.54
C SER A 447 -13.42 -2.80 30.31
N GLY A 448 -13.93 -3.08 29.12
CA GLY A 448 -13.28 -2.68 27.88
C GLY A 448 -14.19 -2.81 26.66
N VAL A 449 -13.71 -2.28 25.54
CA VAL A 449 -14.36 -2.37 24.24
C VAL A 449 -13.70 -3.51 23.45
N VAL A 450 -14.52 -4.44 22.97
CA VAL A 450 -14.11 -5.58 22.15
C VAL A 450 -14.37 -5.26 20.69
N LEU A 451 -13.31 -5.35 19.90
CA LEU A 451 -13.33 -5.16 18.46
C LEU A 451 -14.10 -6.31 17.77
N ALA A 452 -14.94 -5.94 16.82
CA ALA A 452 -15.71 -6.83 15.96
C ALA A 452 -15.67 -6.28 14.51
N PRO A 453 -16.11 -7.05 13.49
CA PRO A 453 -16.08 -6.60 12.10
C PRO A 453 -17.04 -5.44 11.79
N THR A 454 -17.98 -5.17 12.69
CA THR A 454 -18.99 -4.09 12.62
C THR A 454 -18.81 -3.18 13.84
N ASP A 455 -19.90 -2.64 14.40
CA ASP A 455 -19.85 -1.90 15.64
C ASP A 455 -19.21 -2.74 16.78
N PRO A 456 -18.36 -2.13 17.61
CA PRO A 456 -17.64 -2.83 18.66
C PRO A 456 -18.58 -3.20 19.81
N LEU A 457 -18.26 -4.28 20.51
CA LEU A 457 -19.03 -4.78 21.65
C LEU A 457 -18.44 -4.27 22.97
N SER A 458 -19.27 -4.08 23.99
CA SER A 458 -18.79 -3.71 25.32
C SER A 458 -18.65 -4.95 26.22
N LEU A 459 -17.62 -4.95 27.07
CA LEU A 459 -17.39 -5.99 28.08
C LEU A 459 -17.29 -5.33 29.46
N THR A 460 -18.13 -5.74 30.39
CA THR A 460 -18.05 -5.24 31.78
C THR A 460 -16.91 -5.90 32.54
N ALA A 461 -16.43 -5.27 33.61
CA ALA A 461 -15.38 -5.85 34.45
C ALA A 461 -15.75 -7.25 35.01
N GLN A 462 -17.03 -7.44 35.34
CA GLN A 462 -17.55 -8.72 35.85
C GLN A 462 -17.56 -9.79 34.76
N GLN A 463 -17.95 -9.44 33.54
CA GLN A 463 -17.88 -10.35 32.38
C GLN A 463 -16.44 -10.74 32.06
N THR A 464 -15.49 -9.79 32.15
CA THR A 464 -14.06 -10.05 32.00
C THR A 464 -13.54 -11.02 33.06
N GLU A 465 -13.90 -10.84 34.33
CA GLU A 465 -13.49 -11.75 35.41
C GLU A 465 -13.99 -13.18 35.18
N VAL A 466 -15.26 -13.34 34.79
CA VAL A 466 -15.84 -14.65 34.48
C VAL A 466 -15.13 -15.27 33.28
N LEU A 467 -14.90 -14.51 32.21
CA LEU A 467 -14.21 -14.98 31.03
C LEU A 467 -12.80 -15.47 31.34
N ARG A 468 -12.01 -14.70 32.10
CA ARG A 468 -10.67 -15.14 32.54
C ARG A 468 -10.74 -16.45 33.31
N ALA A 469 -11.66 -16.55 34.27
CA ALA A 469 -11.83 -17.76 35.06
C ALA A 469 -12.21 -18.97 34.19
N LEU A 470 -12.93 -18.77 33.07
CA LEU A 470 -13.21 -19.83 32.09
C LEU A 470 -11.96 -20.22 31.29
N LEU A 471 -11.13 -19.25 30.88
CA LEU A 471 -9.92 -19.50 30.12
C LEU A 471 -8.84 -20.25 30.93
N ASP A 472 -8.89 -20.17 32.27
CA ASP A 472 -8.03 -20.94 33.18
C ASP A 472 -8.49 -22.41 33.37
N ARG A 473 -9.66 -22.79 32.85
CA ARG A 473 -10.24 -24.14 33.00
C ARG A 473 -9.94 -25.04 31.80
N PRO A 474 -10.02 -26.37 31.97
CA PRO A 474 -9.89 -27.30 30.86
C PRO A 474 -10.95 -27.02 29.77
N ARG A 475 -10.49 -26.74 28.55
CA ARG A 475 -11.35 -26.32 27.43
C ARG A 475 -12.52 -27.28 27.18
N ALA A 476 -12.25 -28.58 27.20
CA ALA A 476 -13.26 -29.62 27.00
C ALA A 476 -14.37 -29.58 28.08
N GLU A 477 -14.03 -29.27 29.33
CA GLU A 477 -15.00 -29.17 30.42
C GLU A 477 -15.96 -27.99 30.18
N VAL A 478 -15.40 -26.81 29.90
CA VAL A 478 -16.20 -25.59 29.69
C VAL A 478 -17.06 -25.73 28.43
N THR A 479 -16.51 -26.22 27.31
CA THR A 479 -17.28 -26.47 26.08
C THR A 479 -18.43 -27.45 26.32
N ALA A 480 -18.22 -28.52 27.10
CA ALA A 480 -19.30 -29.46 27.44
C ALA A 480 -20.43 -28.76 28.23
N ARG A 481 -20.09 -27.91 29.20
CA ARG A 481 -21.06 -27.13 29.97
C ARG A 481 -21.81 -26.11 29.11
N VAL A 482 -21.09 -25.40 28.22
CA VAL A 482 -21.70 -24.46 27.26
C VAL A 482 -22.73 -25.16 26.39
N LYS A 483 -22.40 -26.35 25.87
CA LYS A 483 -23.33 -27.16 25.08
C LYS A 483 -24.53 -27.64 25.90
N ALA A 484 -24.30 -28.08 27.13
CA ALA A 484 -25.37 -28.57 28.00
C ALA A 484 -26.36 -27.47 28.43
N HIS A 485 -25.88 -26.25 28.62
CA HIS A 485 -26.68 -25.11 29.10
C HIS A 485 -26.97 -24.07 28.02
N TRP A 486 -26.86 -24.45 26.73
CA TRP A 486 -26.92 -23.51 25.61
C TRP A 486 -28.14 -22.58 25.65
N ARG A 487 -29.34 -23.15 25.82
CA ARG A 487 -30.59 -22.38 25.85
C ARG A 487 -30.62 -21.31 26.95
N ASP A 488 -30.03 -21.63 28.11
CA ASP A 488 -29.98 -20.69 29.22
C ASP A 488 -28.89 -19.65 28.98
N LEU A 489 -27.72 -20.05 28.46
CA LEU A 489 -26.58 -19.17 28.18
C LEU A 489 -26.80 -18.18 27.03
N THR A 490 -27.75 -18.45 26.13
CA THR A 490 -28.15 -17.56 25.04
C THR A 490 -29.46 -16.80 25.32
N SER A 491 -30.03 -16.94 26.52
CA SER A 491 -31.24 -16.22 26.91
C SER A 491 -30.90 -14.77 27.29
N PRO A 492 -31.65 -13.75 26.81
CA PRO A 492 -31.47 -12.35 27.21
C PRO A 492 -31.80 -12.10 28.69
N ARG A 493 -32.37 -13.08 29.40
CA ARG A 493 -32.67 -12.98 30.83
C ARG A 493 -31.53 -13.47 31.72
N THR A 494 -30.49 -14.05 31.13
CA THR A 494 -29.39 -14.67 31.87
C THR A 494 -28.37 -13.61 32.24
N THR A 495 -28.20 -13.38 33.54
CA THR A 495 -27.23 -12.44 34.07
C THR A 495 -25.83 -13.03 34.06
N THR A 496 -24.79 -12.18 34.10
CA THR A 496 -23.39 -12.62 34.19
C THR A 496 -23.15 -13.58 35.37
N ALA A 497 -23.78 -13.30 36.52
CA ALA A 497 -23.74 -14.17 37.69
C ALA A 497 -24.39 -15.55 37.45
N GLN A 498 -25.46 -15.61 36.66
CA GLN A 498 -26.10 -16.88 36.30
C GLN A 498 -25.24 -17.66 35.30
N THR A 499 -24.64 -16.99 34.31
CA THR A 499 -23.67 -17.59 33.39
C THR A 499 -22.50 -18.22 34.14
N ALA A 500 -21.91 -17.50 35.12
CA ALA A 500 -20.83 -18.03 35.95
C ALA A 500 -21.22 -19.33 36.69
N ARG A 501 -22.43 -19.37 37.25
CA ARG A 501 -22.96 -20.58 37.93
C ARG A 501 -23.15 -21.75 36.97
N LEU A 502 -23.74 -21.51 35.80
CA LEU A 502 -23.98 -22.56 34.79
C LEU A 502 -22.66 -23.14 34.27
N LEU A 503 -21.62 -22.31 34.15
CA LEU A 503 -20.30 -22.70 33.65
C LEU A 503 -19.35 -23.19 34.75
N GLY A 504 -19.76 -23.14 36.01
CA GLY A 504 -18.99 -23.70 37.14
C GLY A 504 -17.77 -22.86 37.54
N VAL A 505 -17.82 -21.54 37.35
CA VAL A 505 -16.78 -20.59 37.75
C VAL A 505 -17.26 -19.66 38.87
N PRO A 506 -16.35 -18.99 39.61
CA PRO A 506 -16.72 -18.06 40.67
C PRO A 506 -17.67 -16.97 40.17
N VAL A 507 -18.69 -16.66 40.98
CA VAL A 507 -19.64 -15.59 40.68
C VAL A 507 -18.98 -14.25 41.03
N PRO A 508 -18.95 -13.28 40.10
CA PRO A 508 -18.37 -11.96 40.36
C PRO A 508 -19.17 -11.20 41.42
N LYS A 509 -18.49 -10.30 42.15
CA LYS A 509 -19.11 -9.48 43.22
C LYS A 509 -19.46 -8.10 42.68
N GLY A 510 -20.60 -7.54 43.09
CA GLY A 510 -21.02 -6.18 42.75
C GLY A 510 -22.28 -6.13 41.87
N VAL A 511 -22.71 -4.91 41.53
CA VAL A 511 -23.81 -4.64 40.59
C VAL A 511 -23.21 -4.47 39.20
N GLU A 512 -23.77 -5.13 38.20
CA GLU A 512 -23.36 -4.98 36.79
C GLU A 512 -23.93 -3.66 36.26
N THR A 513 -23.08 -2.71 35.89
CA THR A 513 -23.47 -1.43 35.28
C THR A 513 -23.11 -1.45 33.80
N CYS A 514 -24.09 -1.17 32.96
CA CYS A 514 -23.91 -1.05 31.52
C CYS A 514 -23.75 0.44 31.16
N ALA A 515 -23.03 0.73 30.07
CA ALA A 515 -22.63 2.09 29.72
C ALA A 515 -23.80 3.06 29.43
N ASP A 516 -25.03 2.56 29.25
CA ASP A 516 -26.23 3.37 29.02
C ASP A 516 -26.94 3.83 30.32
N ASP A 517 -26.40 3.52 31.50
CA ASP A 517 -26.94 3.96 32.81
C ASP A 517 -26.24 5.22 33.39
N GLU A 518 -25.41 5.92 32.60
CA GLU A 518 -24.94 7.30 32.84
C GLU A 518 -25.51 8.27 31.81
#